data_AF-A0A0S1Y9Z3-F1
#
_entry.id   AF-A0A0S1Y9Z3-F1
#
_cell.length_a   1.000
_cell.length_b   1.000
_cell.length_c   1.000
_cell.angle_alpha   90.00
_cell.angle_beta   90.00
_cell.angle_gamma   90.00
#
_symmetry.space_group_name_H-M   'P 1'
#
loop_
_entity.id
_entity.type
_entity.pdbx_description
1 polymer ?
#
loop_
_entity_poly.entity_id
_entity_poly.type
_entity_poly.pdbx_seq_one_letter_code
_entity_poly.pdbx_strand_id
1 'polypeptide(L)'
;MRLSAAGLALSALGLLAVSTGAHADDQYKKDVARCNSGQTNQAKSVCLREAGAAQVERRRNGLSDPGSSAQAENAMQRCNALPADQRQSCMYLMSGQGQTQVQGSVAGGGVLRETVIQVPAGTPGTGAPASGYSSGSSAPLAPPPAVPPSSQTAPPSVTPYGSSPRY
;
A
#
# COMPACT_ATOMS: atom_id res chain seq x y z
N MET A 1 33.57 -28.38 -55.91
CA MET A 1 32.41 -27.49 -55.71
C MET A 1 32.02 -27.63 -54.22
N ARG A 2 32.37 -26.69 -53.31
CA ARG A 2 31.68 -25.41 -52.98
C ARG A 2 30.17 -25.69 -52.75
N LEU A 3 29.49 -25.39 -51.64
CA LEU A 3 29.57 -24.30 -50.66
C LEU A 3 29.02 -24.71 -49.28
N SER A 4 29.49 -24.00 -48.25
CA SER A 4 29.02 -23.91 -46.86
C SER A 4 27.71 -23.11 -46.68
N ALA A 5 27.18 -23.13 -45.44
CA ALA A 5 26.19 -22.21 -44.83
C ALA A 5 24.72 -22.47 -45.22
N ALA A 6 23.72 -22.32 -44.34
CA ALA A 6 23.60 -21.34 -43.27
C ALA A 6 22.70 -21.84 -42.13
N GLY A 7 23.10 -21.51 -40.91
CA GLY A 7 22.17 -21.43 -39.79
C GLY A 7 21.29 -20.19 -39.92
N LEU A 8 20.02 -20.34 -39.60
CA LEU A 8 19.12 -19.22 -39.31
C LEU A 8 18.36 -19.58 -38.03
N ALA A 9 19.02 -19.30 -36.90
CA ALA A 9 18.36 -19.11 -35.63
C ALA A 9 17.49 -17.85 -35.73
N LEU A 10 16.17 -18.01 -35.85
CA LEU A 10 15.22 -16.93 -35.60
C LEU A 10 14.80 -16.97 -34.14
N SER A 11 15.57 -16.28 -33.31
CA SER A 11 15.20 -15.90 -31.95
C SER A 11 14.17 -14.77 -32.02
N ALA A 12 12.88 -15.10 -32.05
CA ALA A 12 11.82 -14.14 -31.79
C ALA A 12 11.58 -14.03 -30.28
N LEU A 13 12.46 -13.31 -29.56
CA LEU A 13 12.18 -12.84 -28.21
C LEU A 13 12.34 -11.32 -28.17
N GLY A 14 11.26 -10.62 -27.83
CA GLY A 14 11.37 -9.27 -27.27
C GLY A 14 10.42 -8.22 -27.84
N LEU A 15 9.12 -8.31 -27.56
CA LEU A 15 8.25 -7.14 -27.46
C LEU A 15 7.30 -7.29 -26.28
N LEU A 16 7.75 -6.93 -25.08
CA LEU A 16 6.89 -6.80 -23.88
C LEU A 16 7.11 -5.49 -23.10
N ALA A 17 7.86 -4.52 -23.62
CA ALA A 17 8.23 -3.32 -22.86
C ALA A 17 7.35 -2.07 -23.08
N VAL A 18 6.28 -2.12 -23.90
CA VAL A 18 5.47 -0.93 -24.22
C VAL A 18 4.24 -0.72 -23.32
N SER A 19 3.93 -1.65 -22.42
CA SER A 19 2.69 -1.58 -21.63
C SER A 19 2.79 -0.67 -20.40
N THR A 20 3.97 -0.54 -19.78
CA THR A 20 4.12 0.15 -18.49
C THR A 20 3.86 1.66 -18.57
N GLY A 21 4.30 2.31 -19.66
CA GLY A 21 4.08 3.75 -19.89
C GLY A 21 2.62 4.09 -20.20
N ALA A 22 1.96 3.31 -21.06
CA ALA A 22 0.55 3.51 -21.42
C ALA A 22 -0.38 3.34 -20.21
N HIS A 23 -0.13 2.31 -19.38
CA HIS A 23 -0.86 2.13 -18.13
C HIS A 23 -0.64 3.28 -17.14
N ALA A 24 0.57 3.86 -17.10
CA ALA A 24 0.84 4.98 -16.20
C ALA A 24 0.01 6.23 -16.54
N ASP A 25 -0.13 6.52 -17.84
CA ASP A 25 -0.88 7.69 -18.32
C ASP A 25 -2.39 7.51 -18.17
N ASP A 26 -2.92 6.31 -18.42
CA ASP A 26 -4.35 6.06 -18.26
C ASP A 26 -4.80 6.08 -16.80
N GLN A 27 -3.96 5.59 -15.88
CA GLN A 27 -4.26 5.71 -14.45
C GLN A 27 -4.18 7.16 -13.99
N TYR A 28 -3.18 7.93 -14.44
CA TYR A 28 -3.09 9.35 -14.13
C TYR A 28 -4.33 10.14 -14.57
N LYS A 29 -4.89 9.87 -15.77
CA LYS A 29 -6.14 10.50 -16.23
C LYS A 29 -7.31 10.21 -15.29
N LYS A 30 -7.44 8.97 -14.81
CA LYS A 30 -8.48 8.58 -13.84
C LYS A 30 -8.29 9.26 -12.49
N ASP A 31 -7.05 9.33 -12.02
CA ASP A 31 -6.69 10.00 -10.77
C ASP A 31 -7.06 11.49 -10.85
N VAL A 32 -6.70 12.18 -11.94
CA VAL A 32 -7.08 13.59 -12.20
C VAL A 32 -8.60 13.77 -12.30
N ALA A 33 -9.30 12.87 -12.99
CA ALA A 33 -10.76 12.92 -13.08
C ALA A 33 -11.42 12.80 -11.70
N ARG A 34 -10.90 11.92 -10.83
CA ARG A 34 -11.36 11.78 -9.44
C ARG A 34 -11.04 13.02 -8.60
N CYS A 35 -9.87 13.63 -8.78
CA CYS A 35 -9.54 14.90 -8.12
C CYS A 35 -10.49 16.03 -8.56
N ASN A 36 -10.88 16.05 -9.84
CA ASN A 36 -11.77 17.07 -10.38
C ASN A 36 -13.25 16.86 -10.01
N SER A 37 -13.68 15.62 -9.74
CA SER A 37 -15.06 15.33 -9.34
C SER A 37 -15.38 15.76 -7.90
N GLY A 38 -14.36 16.10 -7.10
CA GLY A 38 -14.54 16.44 -5.68
C GLY A 38 -14.89 15.24 -4.79
N GLN A 39 -14.83 14.02 -5.32
CA GLN A 39 -15.14 12.78 -4.59
C GLN A 39 -14.00 12.32 -3.65
N THR A 40 -12.96 13.13 -3.49
CA THR A 40 -11.82 12.84 -2.62
C THR A 40 -11.96 13.54 -1.28
N ASN A 41 -11.57 12.87 -0.19
CA ASN A 41 -11.52 13.46 1.16
C ASN A 41 -10.29 14.38 1.36
N GLN A 42 -9.79 14.97 0.29
CA GLN A 42 -8.53 15.72 0.17
C GLN A 42 -8.85 17.04 -0.53
N ALA A 43 -8.09 18.11 -0.26
CA ALA A 43 -8.17 19.31 -1.08
C ALA A 43 -7.74 18.99 -2.53
N LYS A 44 -8.44 19.54 -3.52
CA LYS A 44 -8.18 19.27 -4.95
C LYS A 44 -6.70 19.45 -5.34
N SER A 45 -6.05 20.49 -4.86
CA SER A 45 -4.63 20.77 -5.13
C SER A 45 -3.71 19.69 -4.55
N VAL A 46 -4.03 19.16 -3.37
CA VAL A 46 -3.31 18.04 -2.74
C VAL A 46 -3.51 16.77 -3.57
N CYS A 47 -4.76 16.47 -3.94
CA CYS A 47 -5.07 15.31 -4.77
C CYS A 47 -4.31 15.33 -6.10
N LEU A 48 -4.28 16.47 -6.81
CA LEU A 48 -3.55 16.59 -8.08
C LEU A 48 -2.04 16.42 -7.90
N ARG A 49 -1.48 16.92 -6.79
CA ARG A 49 -0.07 16.72 -6.45
C ARG A 49 0.24 15.24 -6.18
N GLU A 50 -0.64 14.55 -5.45
CA GLU A 50 -0.51 13.10 -5.19
C GLU A 50 -0.65 12.27 -6.46
N ALA A 51 -1.59 12.62 -7.36
CA ALA A 51 -1.75 11.97 -8.65
C ALA A 51 -0.47 12.09 -9.51
N GLY A 52 0.16 13.27 -9.54
CA GLY A 52 1.43 13.49 -10.24
C GLY A 52 2.57 12.67 -9.63
N ALA A 53 2.69 12.63 -8.30
CA ALA A 53 3.67 11.81 -7.62
C ALA A 53 3.48 10.30 -7.93
N ALA A 54 2.23 9.83 -7.91
CA ALA A 54 1.90 8.46 -8.26
C ALA A 54 2.24 8.13 -9.72
N GLN A 55 2.05 9.06 -10.67
CA GLN A 55 2.44 8.87 -12.06
C GLN A 55 3.96 8.71 -12.21
N VAL A 56 4.75 9.54 -11.53
CA VAL A 56 6.22 9.45 -11.55
C VAL A 56 6.68 8.09 -11.01
N GLU A 57 6.16 7.66 -9.86
CA GLU A 57 6.52 6.36 -9.29
C GLU A 57 6.03 5.18 -10.13
N ARG A 58 4.88 5.31 -10.80
CA ARG A 58 4.37 4.31 -11.73
C ARG A 58 5.26 4.14 -12.95
N ARG A 59 5.81 5.24 -13.47
CA ARG A 59 6.79 5.21 -14.57
C ARG A 59 8.17 4.71 -14.13
N ARG A 60 8.60 5.04 -12.90
CA ARG A 60 9.92 4.67 -12.37
C ARG A 60 9.99 3.21 -11.90
N ASN A 61 9.04 2.82 -11.05
CA ASN A 61 9.08 1.58 -10.27
C ASN A 61 7.86 0.67 -10.53
N GLY A 62 6.97 1.05 -11.45
CA GLY A 62 5.80 0.24 -11.78
C GLY A 62 4.72 0.23 -10.70
N LEU A 63 4.57 1.31 -9.93
CA LEU A 63 3.53 1.46 -8.88
C LEU A 63 2.14 0.99 -9.36
N SER A 64 1.72 -0.16 -8.86
CA SER A 64 0.45 -0.81 -9.21
C SER A 64 -0.44 -0.99 -7.99
N ASP A 65 -1.73 -1.18 -8.24
CA ASP A 65 -2.65 -1.67 -7.22
C ASP A 65 -2.52 -3.21 -7.18
N PRO A 66 -2.08 -3.80 -6.06
CA PRO A 66 -1.86 -5.23 -5.96
C PRO A 66 -3.18 -6.04 -5.98
N GLY A 67 -4.34 -5.39 -5.83
CA GLY A 67 -5.66 -6.02 -5.92
C GLY A 67 -6.08 -6.80 -4.67
N SER A 68 -7.37 -7.14 -4.60
CA SER A 68 -8.04 -7.65 -3.39
C SER A 68 -7.44 -8.93 -2.83
N SER A 69 -6.97 -9.83 -3.69
CA SER A 69 -6.32 -11.08 -3.26
C SER A 69 -5.02 -10.80 -2.53
N ALA A 70 -4.12 -10.00 -3.10
CA ALA A 70 -2.86 -9.65 -2.48
C ALA A 70 -3.06 -8.86 -1.18
N GLN A 71 -4.09 -8.01 -1.12
CA GLN A 71 -4.45 -7.30 0.11
C GLN A 71 -4.95 -8.24 1.20
N ALA A 72 -5.76 -9.25 0.85
CA ALA A 72 -6.18 -10.31 1.79
C ALA A 72 -4.99 -11.14 2.27
N GLU A 73 -4.10 -11.56 1.36
CA GLU A 73 -2.87 -12.29 1.70
C GLU A 73 -1.99 -11.50 2.67
N ASN A 74 -1.74 -10.22 2.38
CA ASN A 74 -0.99 -9.33 3.27
C ASN A 74 -1.65 -9.20 4.65
N ALA A 75 -2.99 -9.13 4.71
CA ALA A 75 -3.70 -9.11 5.99
C ALA A 75 -3.47 -10.41 6.80
N MET A 76 -3.51 -11.58 6.14
CA MET A 76 -3.25 -12.87 6.76
C MET A 76 -1.79 -13.01 7.22
N GLN A 77 -0.84 -12.53 6.43
CA GLN A 77 0.58 -12.48 6.81
C GLN A 77 0.79 -11.66 8.08
N ARG A 78 0.12 -10.51 8.21
CA ARG A 78 0.16 -9.70 9.43
C ARG A 78 -0.40 -10.45 10.64
N CYS A 79 -1.48 -11.21 10.47
CA CYS A 79 -2.02 -12.04 11.55
C CYS A 79 -1.06 -13.18 11.95
N ASN A 80 -0.36 -13.79 10.99
CA ASN A 80 0.62 -14.85 11.27
C ASN A 80 1.79 -14.38 12.13
N ALA A 81 2.17 -13.11 12.04
CA ALA A 81 3.23 -12.52 12.86
C ALA A 81 2.83 -12.29 14.32
N LEU A 82 1.54 -12.45 14.68
CA LEU A 82 1.07 -12.29 16.04
C LEU A 82 1.35 -13.53 16.92
N PRO A 83 1.45 -13.33 18.25
CA PRO A 83 1.44 -14.42 19.23
C PRO A 83 0.24 -15.36 19.06
N ALA A 84 0.38 -16.61 19.51
CA ALA A 84 -0.60 -17.68 19.25
C ALA A 84 -2.01 -17.37 19.80
N ASP A 85 -2.09 -16.70 20.94
CA ASP A 85 -3.32 -16.26 21.59
C ASP A 85 -4.07 -15.17 20.81
N GLN A 86 -3.38 -14.36 20.00
CA GLN A 86 -3.99 -13.28 19.22
C GLN A 86 -4.20 -13.65 17.75
N ARG A 87 -3.40 -14.57 17.23
CA ARG A 87 -3.42 -14.97 15.82
C ARG A 87 -4.81 -15.41 15.36
N GLN A 88 -5.44 -16.32 16.10
CA GLN A 88 -6.73 -16.88 15.69
C GLN A 88 -7.83 -15.81 15.62
N SER A 89 -7.89 -14.91 16.61
CA SER A 89 -8.84 -13.79 16.63
C SER A 89 -8.60 -12.82 15.48
N CYS A 90 -7.34 -12.52 15.17
CA CYS A 90 -6.98 -11.70 14.00
C CYS A 90 -7.45 -12.35 12.69
N MET A 91 -7.25 -13.67 12.53
CA MET A 91 -7.69 -14.39 11.34
C MET A 91 -9.20 -14.28 11.15
N TYR A 92 -10.00 -14.42 12.21
CA TYR A 92 -11.46 -14.25 12.12
C TYR A 92 -11.87 -12.83 11.69
N LEU A 93 -11.24 -11.80 12.25
CA LEU A 93 -11.51 -10.40 11.91
C LEU A 93 -11.15 -10.08 10.45
N MET A 94 -10.03 -10.60 9.97
CA MET A 94 -9.54 -10.34 8.62
C MET A 94 -10.27 -11.16 7.55
N SER A 95 -10.60 -12.42 7.84
CA SER A 95 -11.35 -13.29 6.91
C SER A 95 -12.83 -12.92 6.81
N GLY A 96 -13.36 -12.18 7.79
CA GLY A 96 -14.78 -11.84 7.86
C GLY A 96 -15.68 -13.05 8.16
N GLN A 97 -15.10 -14.17 8.62
CA GLN A 97 -15.85 -15.35 9.03
C GLN A 97 -16.64 -15.08 10.33
N GLY A 98 -17.72 -15.83 10.54
CA GLY A 98 -18.59 -15.69 11.71
C GLY A 98 -19.52 -14.46 11.64
N GLN A 99 -19.93 -13.96 12.80
CA GLN A 99 -20.75 -12.74 12.91
C GLN A 99 -19.83 -11.51 12.96
N THR A 100 -19.13 -11.24 11.86
CA THR A 100 -18.22 -10.09 11.76
C THR A 100 -18.95 -8.88 11.18
N GLN A 101 -19.06 -7.80 11.97
CA GLN A 101 -19.62 -6.53 11.56
C GLN A 101 -18.50 -5.56 11.19
N VAL A 102 -18.72 -4.77 10.13
CA VAL A 102 -17.76 -3.76 9.64
C VAL A 102 -18.46 -2.40 9.64
N GLN A 103 -17.88 -1.43 10.33
CA GLN A 103 -18.44 -0.08 10.45
C GLN A 103 -17.39 0.99 10.15
N GLY A 104 -17.88 2.15 9.73
CA GLY A 104 -17.03 3.29 9.36
C GLY A 104 -16.63 3.29 7.89
N SER A 105 -15.68 4.16 7.57
CA SER A 105 -15.15 4.31 6.21
C SER A 105 -13.76 4.92 6.26
N VAL A 106 -12.96 4.68 5.22
CA VAL A 106 -11.65 5.34 5.08
C VAL A 106 -11.81 6.86 5.07
N ALA A 107 -12.88 7.36 4.43
CA ALA A 107 -13.24 8.77 4.42
C ALA A 107 -13.50 9.34 5.83
N GLY A 108 -14.19 8.58 6.68
CA GLY A 108 -14.52 8.93 8.05
C GLY A 108 -13.41 8.69 9.08
N GLY A 109 -12.19 8.34 8.64
CA GLY A 109 -11.03 8.20 9.51
C GLY A 109 -10.73 6.78 9.99
N GLY A 110 -11.51 5.78 9.58
CA GLY A 110 -11.22 4.39 9.95
C GLY A 110 -12.33 3.39 9.62
N VAL A 111 -11.93 2.12 9.56
CA VAL A 111 -12.85 0.98 9.43
C VAL A 111 -12.66 0.10 10.65
N LEU A 112 -13.72 -0.06 11.44
CA LEU A 112 -13.78 -0.93 12.60
C LEU A 112 -14.36 -2.28 12.22
N ARG A 113 -13.85 -3.34 12.85
CA ARG A 113 -14.30 -4.71 12.65
C ARG A 113 -14.56 -5.33 14.01
N GLU A 114 -15.72 -5.93 14.17
CA GLU A 114 -16.14 -6.58 15.41
C GLU A 114 -16.63 -7.99 15.10
N THR A 115 -16.12 -9.00 15.81
CA THR A 115 -16.55 -10.39 15.67
C THR A 115 -17.01 -10.92 17.01
N VAL A 116 -18.25 -11.43 17.08
CA VAL A 116 -18.77 -12.10 18.28
C VAL A 116 -18.45 -13.59 18.22
N ILE A 117 -17.62 -14.07 19.15
CA ILE A 117 -17.28 -15.49 19.30
C ILE A 117 -18.09 -16.07 20.47
N GLN A 118 -18.95 -17.04 20.19
CA GLN A 118 -19.72 -17.75 21.22
C GLN A 118 -18.82 -18.82 21.85
N VAL A 119 -18.66 -18.76 23.17
CA VAL A 119 -17.94 -19.78 23.95
C VAL A 119 -18.97 -20.75 24.53
N PRO A 120 -18.91 -22.07 24.25
CA PRO A 120 -19.84 -23.04 24.84
C PRO A 120 -19.75 -23.05 26.37
N ALA A 121 -20.90 -23.08 27.04
CA ALA A 121 -20.97 -23.23 28.49
C ALA A 121 -20.53 -24.67 28.87
N GLY A 122 -19.34 -24.81 29.45
CA GLY A 122 -18.84 -26.13 29.86
C GLY A 122 -17.34 -26.27 30.12
N THR A 123 -16.50 -25.28 29.80
CA THR A 123 -15.06 -25.35 30.12
C THR A 123 -14.68 -24.32 31.17
N PRO A 124 -14.58 -24.70 32.46
CA PRO A 124 -13.89 -23.88 33.44
C PRO A 124 -12.42 -23.72 33.02
N GLY A 125 -12.01 -22.50 32.66
CA GLY A 125 -10.60 -22.12 32.61
C GLY A 125 -9.89 -22.17 31.24
N THR A 126 -10.41 -21.48 30.21
CA THR A 126 -9.54 -20.96 29.12
C THR A 126 -10.10 -19.74 28.38
N GLY A 127 -11.08 -19.02 28.95
CA GLY A 127 -11.86 -18.02 28.20
C GLY A 127 -12.15 -16.71 28.93
N ALA A 128 -11.38 -16.35 29.95
CA ALA A 128 -11.35 -14.94 30.35
C ALA A 128 -10.33 -14.24 29.46
N PRO A 129 -10.68 -13.20 28.67
CA PRO A 129 -9.65 -12.24 28.31
C PRO A 129 -9.10 -11.75 29.64
N ALA A 130 -7.83 -12.04 29.93
CA ALA A 130 -7.18 -11.41 31.06
C ALA A 130 -7.39 -9.91 30.86
N SER A 131 -8.25 -9.32 31.69
CA SER A 131 -8.26 -7.88 31.93
C SER A 131 -7.00 -7.58 32.72
N GLY A 132 -5.88 -7.76 32.03
CA GLY A 132 -4.56 -7.32 32.38
C GLY A 132 -4.24 -6.13 31.49
N TYR A 133 -5.11 -5.12 31.47
CA TYR A 133 -4.59 -3.76 31.40
C TYR A 133 -3.84 -3.59 32.71
N SER A 134 -2.59 -4.06 32.74
CA SER A 134 -1.65 -3.58 33.73
C SER A 134 -1.65 -2.08 33.53
N SER A 135 -2.19 -1.34 34.50
CA SER A 135 -1.91 0.07 34.68
C SER A 135 -0.43 0.18 35.09
N GLY A 136 0.46 -0.26 34.20
CA GLY A 136 1.84 0.13 34.19
C GLY A 136 1.80 1.62 33.97
N SER A 137 2.07 2.37 35.03
CA SER A 137 2.37 3.80 34.91
C SER A 137 3.46 3.92 33.87
N SER A 138 3.10 4.36 32.66
CA SER A 138 4.05 4.75 31.64
C SER A 138 4.78 5.96 32.18
N ALA A 139 5.93 5.73 32.80
CA ALA A 139 6.93 6.77 32.90
C ALA A 139 7.13 7.32 31.47
N PRO A 140 7.09 8.65 31.25
CA PRO A 140 7.29 9.20 29.92
C PRO A 140 8.65 8.72 29.42
N LEU A 141 8.68 8.02 28.29
CA LEU A 141 9.93 7.80 27.58
C LEU A 141 10.51 9.18 27.29
N ALA A 142 11.76 9.40 27.74
CA ALA A 142 12.49 10.59 27.35
C ALA A 142 12.46 10.69 25.81
N PRO A 143 12.28 11.90 25.25
CA PRO A 143 12.34 12.08 23.81
C PRO A 143 13.68 11.53 23.30
N PRO A 144 13.70 10.92 22.11
CA PRO A 144 14.97 10.55 21.49
C PRO A 144 15.87 11.79 21.42
N PRO A 145 17.19 11.65 21.59
CA PRO A 145 18.10 12.78 21.45
C PRO A 145 17.86 13.45 20.11
N ALA A 146 17.79 14.78 20.12
CA ALA A 146 17.60 15.57 18.91
C ALA A 146 18.66 15.15 17.89
N VAL A 147 18.21 14.55 16.79
CA VAL A 147 19.06 14.40 15.60
C VAL A 147 19.44 15.82 15.17
N PRO A 148 20.74 16.19 15.17
CA PRO A 148 21.13 17.48 14.64
C PRO A 148 20.66 17.57 13.19
N PRO A 149 20.21 18.74 12.72
CA PRO A 149 19.87 18.90 11.31
C PRO A 149 21.09 18.51 10.49
N SER A 150 20.98 17.44 9.72
CA SER A 150 21.91 17.15 8.63
C SER A 150 22.04 18.43 7.85
N SER A 151 23.25 18.98 7.77
CA SER A 151 23.57 20.12 6.92
C SER A 151 22.97 19.85 5.55
N GLN A 152 21.91 20.59 5.23
CA GLN A 152 21.24 20.53 3.96
C GLN A 152 22.25 20.95 2.91
N THR A 153 22.95 19.99 2.30
CA THR A 153 23.58 20.23 1.01
C THR A 153 22.45 20.61 0.08
N ALA A 154 22.48 21.86 -0.38
CA ALA A 154 21.48 22.40 -1.29
C ALA A 154 21.27 21.41 -2.46
N PRO A 155 20.01 21.13 -2.84
CA PRO A 155 19.77 20.37 -4.06
C PRO A 155 20.42 21.11 -5.23
N PRO A 156 21.09 20.42 -6.17
CA PRO A 156 21.53 21.06 -7.39
C PRO A 156 20.30 21.68 -8.05
N SER A 157 20.40 22.97 -8.38
CA SER A 157 19.37 23.74 -9.07
C SER A 157 18.88 22.96 -10.30
N VAL A 158 17.63 22.50 -10.23
CA VAL A 158 16.93 21.88 -11.35
C VAL A 158 16.75 22.98 -12.40
N THR A 159 17.51 22.89 -13.48
CA THR A 159 17.24 23.68 -14.68
C THR A 159 15.85 23.31 -15.18
N PRO A 160 14.96 24.28 -15.48
CA PRO A 160 13.68 23.98 -16.10
C PRO A 160 13.91 23.25 -17.42
N TYR A 161 13.45 22.01 -17.52
CA TYR A 161 13.38 21.29 -18.79
C TYR A 161 12.24 21.92 -19.59
N GLY A 162 12.55 22.94 -20.39
CA GLY A 162 11.50 23.66 -21.12
C GLY A 162 11.94 24.96 -21.75
N SER A 163 13.01 24.96 -22.54
CA SER A 163 13.31 26.06 -23.47
C SER A 163 14.04 25.53 -24.68
N SER A 164 13.30 24.91 -25.61
CA SER A 164 13.77 24.70 -26.98
C SER A 164 13.45 25.96 -27.79
N PRO A 165 14.44 26.61 -28.43
CA PRO A 165 14.20 27.74 -29.31
C PRO A 165 13.47 27.29 -30.58
N ARG A 166 12.47 28.07 -30.97
CA ARG A 166 11.85 28.02 -32.29
C ARG A 166 12.88 28.51 -33.31
N TYR A 167 13.30 27.62 -34.20
CA TYR A 167 13.79 27.96 -35.53
C TYR A 167 12.99 27.14 -36.54
#